data_AF-A0A2V8Q5Q4-F1
#
_entry.id   AF-A0A2V8Q5Q4-F1
#
_cell.length_a   1.000
_cell.length_b   1.000
_cell.length_c   1.000
_cell.angle_alpha   90.00
_cell.angle_beta   90.00
_cell.angle_gamma   90.00
#
_symmetry.space_group_name_H-M   'P 1'
#
loop_
_entity.id
_entity.type
_entity.pdbx_description
1 polymer ?
#
loop_
_entity_poly.entity_id
_entity_poly.type
_entity_poly.pdbx_seq_one_letter_code
_entity_poly.pdbx_strand_id
1 'polypeptide(L)'
;MIGAGFAAGLLPLVHAHSFVVVMGMAGCLFLIQRRWRDWFVFFVVASLVAIPQLWWSTSHTAVSAGSFFAWEFGWDRGTDSAIWFWFKNTGLFIPLIVVALLIRGKDYLIKKPVLFFYLPFTLCFLVPNLIKMAPWIWDNIKVLFYWWLASAPIVAMLLSRLWRDGYLRRVTACILFVFLTLSGALDVAGIALRSTKYGVFDMSGLRFAELVKVKTTPRALILHAPVHNEPVFLSGRKSLMGYPGHIWTHGLDFKQRETDVRRMYFGGPYAEELMAQYKIDYAVIGPLEKNVLTVNEEFFSRFEKVGDVGGYQLYKIKR
;
A
#
# COMPACT_ATOMS: atom_id res chain seq x y z
N MET A 1 4.19 14.32 -25.56
CA MET A 1 4.56 12.93 -25.22
C MET A 1 5.84 12.82 -24.40
N ILE A 2 6.88 13.61 -24.68
CA ILE A 2 8.12 13.61 -23.88
C ILE A 2 7.85 13.78 -22.38
N GLY A 3 7.14 14.84 -21.96
CA GLY A 3 6.83 15.06 -20.54
C GLY A 3 6.03 13.92 -19.89
N ALA A 4 5.08 13.32 -20.64
CA ALA A 4 4.33 12.16 -20.15
C ALA A 4 5.22 10.93 -20.02
N GLY A 5 6.15 10.71 -20.96
CA GLY A 5 7.13 9.63 -20.90
C GLY A 5 8.07 9.80 -19.72
N PHE A 6 8.56 11.02 -19.47
CA PHE A 6 9.40 11.32 -18.32
C PHE A 6 8.65 11.06 -16.99
N ALA A 7 7.42 11.57 -16.87
CA ALA A 7 6.58 11.34 -15.69
C ALA A 7 6.30 9.85 -15.47
N ALA A 8 5.97 9.10 -16.53
CA ALA A 8 5.78 7.65 -16.45
C ALA A 8 7.08 6.94 -16.06
N GLY A 9 8.22 7.36 -16.60
CA GLY A 9 9.53 6.80 -16.32
C GLY A 9 10.00 6.97 -14.87
N LEU A 10 9.47 7.95 -14.13
CA LEU A 10 9.75 8.14 -12.69
C LEU A 10 8.90 7.25 -11.77
N LEU A 11 7.86 6.61 -12.31
CA LEU A 11 6.95 5.78 -11.51
C LEU A 11 7.59 4.53 -10.87
N PRO A 12 8.64 3.87 -11.40
CA PRO A 12 9.19 2.68 -10.75
C PRO A 12 9.56 2.86 -9.28
N LEU A 13 10.23 3.97 -8.92
CA LEU A 13 10.60 4.26 -7.53
C LEU A 13 9.48 4.94 -6.73
N VAL A 14 8.57 5.65 -7.40
CA VAL A 14 7.43 6.32 -6.72
C VAL A 14 6.33 5.30 -6.40
N HIS A 15 5.90 4.53 -7.40
CA HIS A 15 4.88 3.49 -7.28
C HIS A 15 4.92 2.51 -8.47
N ALA A 16 5.58 1.36 -8.27
CA ALA A 16 5.80 0.36 -9.31
C ALA A 16 4.50 -0.17 -9.98
N HIS A 17 3.41 -0.33 -9.23
CA HIS A 17 2.13 -0.79 -9.81
C HIS A 17 1.54 0.26 -10.77
N SER A 18 1.67 1.54 -10.44
CA SER A 18 1.27 2.64 -11.34
C SER A 18 2.08 2.63 -12.62
N PHE A 19 3.39 2.37 -12.53
CA PHE A 19 4.23 2.23 -13.72
C PHE A 19 3.69 1.15 -14.65
N VAL A 20 3.42 -0.05 -14.13
CA VAL A 20 2.89 -1.18 -14.92
C VAL A 20 1.55 -0.81 -15.57
N VAL A 21 0.63 -0.20 -14.82
CA VAL A 21 -0.67 0.20 -15.36
C VAL A 21 -0.52 1.26 -16.44
N VAL A 22 0.26 2.32 -16.19
CA VAL A 22 0.45 3.41 -17.16
C VAL A 22 1.09 2.89 -18.45
N MET A 23 2.12 2.06 -18.35
CA MET A 23 2.78 1.47 -19.53
C MET A 23 1.85 0.50 -20.28
N GLY A 24 1.10 -0.33 -19.56
CA GLY A 24 0.13 -1.26 -20.16
C GLY A 24 -1.00 -0.52 -20.89
N MET A 25 -1.61 0.48 -20.25
CA MET A 25 -2.68 1.28 -20.85
C MET A 25 -2.16 2.13 -22.02
N ALA A 26 -0.95 2.70 -21.91
CA ALA A 26 -0.27 3.35 -23.03
C ALA A 26 -0.07 2.40 -24.20
N GLY A 27 0.27 1.13 -23.94
CA GLY A 27 0.44 0.10 -24.97
C GLY A 27 -0.86 -0.18 -25.71
N CYS A 28 -1.96 -0.36 -24.97
CA CYS A 28 -3.29 -0.51 -25.58
C CYS A 28 -3.69 0.72 -26.40
N LEU A 29 -3.46 1.93 -25.87
CA LEU A 29 -3.79 3.17 -26.57
C LEU A 29 -2.91 3.40 -27.80
N PHE A 30 -1.66 2.97 -27.78
CA PHE A 30 -0.77 2.97 -28.95
C PHE A 30 -1.32 2.11 -30.08
N LEU A 31 -1.88 0.93 -29.76
CA LEU A 31 -2.47 0.03 -30.76
C LEU A 31 -3.79 0.57 -31.32
N ILE A 32 -4.57 1.28 -30.51
CA ILE A 32 -5.89 1.82 -30.89
C ILE A 32 -5.76 3.14 -31.65
N GLN A 33 -4.85 4.02 -31.22
CA GLN A 33 -4.70 5.37 -31.77
C GLN A 33 -3.68 5.39 -32.91
N ARG A 34 -4.03 6.02 -34.04
CA ARG A 34 -3.14 6.20 -35.20
C ARG A 34 -1.99 7.22 -34.99
N ARG A 35 -1.56 7.45 -33.75
CA ARG A 35 -0.48 8.40 -33.37
C ARG A 35 0.81 7.69 -32.97
N TRP A 36 1.24 6.75 -33.79
CA TRP A 36 2.33 5.82 -33.44
C TRP A 36 3.66 6.51 -33.11
N ARG A 37 4.02 7.60 -33.81
CA ARG A 37 5.25 8.36 -33.54
C ARG A 37 5.26 8.99 -32.14
N ASP A 38 4.14 9.58 -31.75
CA ASP A 38 3.98 10.24 -30.45
C ASP A 38 4.13 9.24 -29.30
N TRP A 39 3.44 8.11 -29.42
CA TRP A 39 3.53 7.01 -28.47
C TRP A 39 4.91 6.35 -28.44
N PHE A 40 5.56 6.21 -29.60
CA PHE A 40 6.94 5.72 -29.64
C PHE A 40 7.88 6.62 -28.84
N VAL A 41 7.78 7.95 -29.01
CA VAL A 41 8.54 8.92 -28.20
C VAL A 41 8.23 8.77 -26.71
N PHE A 42 6.95 8.58 -26.35
CA PHE A 42 6.55 8.30 -24.97
C PHE A 42 7.28 7.07 -24.40
N PHE A 43 7.26 5.95 -25.12
CA PHE A 43 7.90 4.70 -24.66
C PHE A 43 9.41 4.83 -24.55
N VAL A 44 10.07 5.43 -25.54
CA VAL A 44 11.52 5.64 -25.51
C VAL A 44 11.92 6.47 -24.28
N VAL A 45 11.26 7.61 -24.06
CA VAL A 45 11.57 8.48 -22.90
C VAL A 45 11.25 7.76 -21.58
N ALA A 46 10.12 7.09 -21.48
CA ALA A 46 9.74 6.34 -20.27
C ALA A 46 10.74 5.23 -19.96
N SER A 47 11.14 4.44 -20.95
CA SER A 47 12.10 3.35 -20.79
C SER A 47 13.50 3.85 -20.42
N LEU A 48 13.99 4.93 -21.05
CA LEU A 48 15.30 5.50 -20.72
C LEU A 48 15.40 5.93 -19.24
N VAL A 49 14.31 6.45 -18.69
CA VAL A 49 14.26 6.90 -17.29
C VAL A 49 13.95 5.73 -16.34
N ALA A 50 13.09 4.80 -16.73
CA ALA A 50 12.65 3.68 -15.88
C ALA A 50 13.68 2.54 -15.77
N ILE A 51 14.41 2.23 -16.84
CA ILE A 51 15.32 1.06 -16.86
C ILE A 51 16.39 1.14 -15.75
N PRO A 52 17.12 2.25 -15.55
CA PRO A 52 18.11 2.33 -14.47
C PRO A 52 17.49 2.17 -13.08
N GLN A 53 16.29 2.70 -12.87
CA GLN A 53 15.56 2.59 -11.61
C GLN A 53 15.13 1.15 -11.32
N LEU A 54 14.56 0.49 -12.32
CA LEU A 54 14.16 -0.91 -12.23
C LEU A 54 15.38 -1.79 -11.98
N TRP A 55 16.46 -1.59 -12.74
CA TRP A 55 17.72 -2.32 -12.56
C TRP A 55 18.24 -2.17 -11.13
N TRP A 56 18.36 -0.94 -10.63
CA TRP A 56 18.79 -0.69 -9.26
C TRP A 56 17.88 -1.38 -8.23
N SER A 57 16.56 -1.26 -8.41
CA SER A 57 15.58 -1.79 -7.47
C SER A 57 15.51 -3.31 -7.46
N THR A 58 15.81 -3.99 -8.58
CA THR A 58 15.66 -5.46 -8.72
C THR A 58 16.96 -6.24 -8.59
N SER A 59 18.12 -5.61 -8.77
CA SER A 59 19.44 -6.29 -8.78
C SER A 59 19.81 -7.02 -7.48
N HIS A 60 19.10 -6.75 -6.38
CA HIS A 60 19.35 -7.35 -5.07
C HIS A 60 18.08 -7.77 -4.30
N THR A 61 16.95 -7.95 -4.98
CA THR A 61 15.69 -8.30 -4.31
C THR A 61 15.49 -9.81 -4.19
N ALA A 62 15.07 -10.28 -3.01
CA ALA A 62 14.66 -11.67 -2.77
C ALA A 62 13.23 -11.98 -3.29
N VAL A 63 12.59 -11.05 -3.98
CA VAL A 63 11.21 -11.18 -4.44
C VAL A 63 11.12 -12.21 -5.57
N SER A 64 10.44 -13.32 -5.30
CA SER A 64 10.14 -14.33 -6.33
C SER A 64 8.89 -13.93 -7.13
N ALA A 65 9.01 -13.90 -8.46
CA ALA A 65 7.88 -13.61 -9.35
C ALA A 65 6.68 -14.57 -9.16
N GLY A 66 6.94 -15.80 -8.70
CA GLY A 66 5.91 -16.80 -8.41
C GLY A 66 5.01 -16.48 -7.20
N SER A 67 5.43 -15.57 -6.31
CA SER A 67 4.59 -15.12 -5.19
C SER A 67 3.57 -14.04 -5.59
N PHE A 68 3.80 -13.37 -6.74
CA PHE A 68 3.02 -12.24 -7.20
C PHE A 68 1.81 -12.67 -8.00
N PHE A 69 1.95 -13.65 -8.89
CA PHE A 69 0.89 -14.08 -9.80
C PHE A 69 0.27 -15.40 -9.37
N ALA A 70 -1.00 -15.35 -9.00
CA ALA A 70 -1.82 -16.52 -8.74
C ALA A 70 -3.22 -16.31 -9.33
N TRP A 71 -3.86 -17.39 -9.77
CA TRP A 71 -5.26 -17.35 -10.18
C TRP A 71 -6.14 -17.13 -8.95
N GLU A 72 -6.99 -16.11 -9.01
CA GLU A 72 -7.89 -15.77 -7.91
C GLU A 72 -9.14 -15.10 -8.45
N PHE A 73 -10.31 -15.71 -8.22
CA PHE A 73 -11.57 -15.20 -8.76
C PHE A 73 -12.35 -14.36 -7.75
N GLY A 74 -12.53 -13.09 -8.11
CA GLY A 74 -13.21 -12.08 -7.32
C GLY A 74 -12.27 -11.49 -6.28
N TRP A 75 -11.79 -10.28 -6.57
CA TRP A 75 -10.82 -9.58 -5.74
C TRP A 75 -11.30 -9.47 -4.28
N ASP A 76 -10.57 -10.10 -3.36
CA ASP A 76 -10.76 -10.07 -1.90
C ASP A 76 -12.21 -10.23 -1.42
N ARG A 77 -13.04 -10.98 -2.17
CA ARG A 77 -14.49 -11.06 -1.92
C ARG A 77 -14.88 -11.91 -0.70
N GLY A 78 -13.93 -12.62 -0.09
CA GLY A 78 -14.18 -13.59 0.97
C GLY A 78 -15.27 -14.59 0.56
N THR A 79 -16.34 -14.65 1.35
CA THR A 79 -17.49 -15.56 1.13
C THR A 79 -18.61 -14.95 0.29
N ASP A 80 -18.56 -13.66 -0.03
CA ASP A 80 -19.59 -13.01 -0.84
C ASP A 80 -19.55 -13.48 -2.30
N SER A 81 -20.69 -13.40 -2.99
CA SER A 81 -20.69 -13.49 -4.46
C SER A 81 -20.00 -12.26 -5.07
N ALA A 82 -19.31 -12.43 -6.19
CA ALA A 82 -18.56 -11.34 -6.82
C ALA A 82 -19.45 -10.12 -7.14
N ILE A 83 -20.68 -10.36 -7.60
CA ILE A 83 -21.65 -9.30 -7.92
C ILE A 83 -22.05 -8.53 -6.66
N TRP A 84 -22.38 -9.24 -5.58
CA TRP A 84 -22.80 -8.61 -4.33
C TRP A 84 -21.66 -7.85 -3.67
N PHE A 85 -20.45 -8.42 -3.69
CA PHE A 85 -19.24 -7.74 -3.22
C PHE A 85 -19.04 -6.39 -3.93
N TRP A 86 -19.08 -6.38 -5.26
CA TRP A 86 -18.90 -5.14 -6.02
C TRP A 86 -20.04 -4.15 -5.83
N PHE A 87 -21.27 -4.62 -5.66
CA PHE A 87 -22.41 -3.75 -5.34
C PHE A 87 -22.25 -3.10 -3.96
N LYS A 88 -21.81 -3.84 -2.94
CA LYS A 88 -21.53 -3.27 -1.61
C LYS A 88 -20.43 -2.21 -1.65
N ASN A 89 -19.39 -2.43 -2.45
CA ASN A 89 -18.22 -1.54 -2.51
C ASN A 89 -18.41 -0.33 -3.44
N THR A 90 -19.19 -0.45 -4.52
CA THR A 90 -19.34 0.62 -5.53
C THR A 90 -20.75 1.20 -5.60
N GLY A 91 -21.71 0.62 -4.89
CA GLY A 91 -23.12 1.01 -4.93
C GLY A 91 -23.65 1.03 -6.37
N LEU A 92 -24.22 2.17 -6.76
CA LEU A 92 -24.78 2.37 -8.09
C LEU A 92 -23.72 2.72 -9.16
N PHE A 93 -22.43 2.85 -8.81
CA PHE A 93 -21.42 3.32 -9.75
C PHE A 93 -21.27 2.40 -10.97
N ILE A 94 -21.11 1.08 -10.77
CA ILE A 94 -21.03 0.11 -11.87
C ILE A 94 -22.32 0.10 -12.73
N PRO A 95 -23.53 -0.01 -12.14
CA PRO A 95 -24.77 0.14 -12.90
C PRO A 95 -24.83 1.41 -13.73
N LEU A 96 -24.39 2.55 -13.19
CA LEU A 96 -24.39 3.84 -13.89
C LEU A 96 -23.39 3.89 -15.05
N ILE A 97 -22.24 3.22 -14.95
CA ILE A 97 -21.32 3.05 -16.10
C ILE A 97 -22.04 2.31 -17.22
N VAL A 98 -22.70 1.18 -16.91
CA VAL A 98 -23.43 0.40 -17.91
C VAL A 98 -24.53 1.24 -18.56
N VAL A 99 -25.32 1.97 -17.77
CA VAL A 99 -26.34 2.90 -18.29
C VAL A 99 -25.71 3.97 -19.16
N ALA A 100 -24.60 4.59 -18.75
CA ALA A 100 -23.92 5.61 -19.53
C ALA A 100 -23.43 5.10 -20.90
N LEU A 101 -22.94 3.86 -20.96
CA LEU A 101 -22.47 3.22 -22.19
C LEU A 101 -23.63 2.82 -23.13
N LEU A 102 -24.78 2.44 -22.58
CA LEU A 102 -25.93 1.95 -23.37
C LEU A 102 -26.95 3.04 -23.72
N ILE A 103 -27.04 4.12 -22.94
CA ILE A 103 -28.09 5.13 -23.11
C ILE A 103 -27.95 5.86 -24.45
N ARG A 104 -29.06 5.86 -25.19
CA ARG A 104 -29.18 6.54 -26.48
C ARG A 104 -30.12 7.75 -26.35
N GLY A 105 -29.80 8.81 -27.07
CA GLY A 105 -30.71 9.92 -27.38
C GLY A 105 -30.94 9.92 -28.88
N LYS A 106 -30.53 11.02 -29.54
CA LYS A 106 -30.30 11.01 -31.00
C LYS A 106 -29.08 10.14 -31.35
N ASP A 107 -28.04 10.22 -30.52
CA ASP A 107 -26.84 9.39 -30.57
C ASP A 107 -26.56 8.76 -29.20
N TYR A 108 -25.56 7.89 -29.15
CA TYR A 108 -24.99 7.41 -27.89
C TYR A 108 -24.40 8.56 -27.06
N LEU A 109 -24.59 8.51 -25.73
CA LEU A 109 -23.97 9.47 -24.81
C LEU A 109 -22.44 9.44 -24.93
N ILE A 110 -21.87 8.24 -24.95
CA ILE A 110 -20.43 8.03 -25.08
C ILE A 110 -20.09 7.84 -26.55
N LYS A 111 -19.40 8.83 -27.13
CA LYS A 111 -18.96 8.79 -28.52
C LYS A 111 -17.86 7.75 -28.70
N LYS A 112 -17.75 7.20 -29.92
CA LYS A 112 -16.74 6.17 -30.27
C LYS A 112 -15.31 6.53 -29.82
N PRO A 113 -14.76 7.74 -30.03
CA PRO A 113 -13.39 8.05 -29.61
C PRO A 113 -13.18 7.95 -28.08
N VAL A 114 -14.18 8.36 -27.31
CA VAL A 114 -14.15 8.27 -25.84
C VAL A 114 -14.26 6.81 -25.40
N LEU A 115 -15.13 6.03 -26.05
CA LEU A 115 -15.26 4.60 -25.79
C LEU A 115 -13.95 3.85 -26.04
N PHE A 116 -13.29 4.11 -27.17
CA PHE A 116 -12.01 3.49 -27.51
C PHE A 116 -10.87 3.92 -26.59
N PHE A 117 -10.92 5.13 -26.04
CA PHE A 117 -9.98 5.57 -25.00
C PHE A 117 -10.24 4.87 -23.66
N TYR A 118 -11.51 4.67 -23.28
CA TYR A 118 -11.91 4.04 -22.02
C TYR A 118 -11.68 2.52 -22.02
N LEU A 119 -11.87 1.85 -23.16
CA LEU A 119 -11.89 0.40 -23.26
C LEU A 119 -10.67 -0.30 -22.61
N PRO A 120 -9.42 0.15 -22.81
CA PRO A 120 -8.27 -0.44 -22.14
C PRO A 120 -8.38 -0.45 -20.61
N PHE A 121 -8.94 0.60 -20.02
CA PHE A 121 -9.06 0.73 -18.56
C PHE A 121 -10.07 -0.26 -17.97
N THR A 122 -10.91 -0.92 -18.77
CA THR A 122 -11.72 -2.04 -18.28
C THR A 122 -10.85 -3.24 -17.90
N LEU A 123 -9.66 -3.39 -18.50
CA LEU A 123 -8.68 -4.41 -18.09
C LEU A 123 -8.18 -4.16 -16.66
N CYS A 124 -8.10 -2.89 -16.22
CA CYS A 124 -7.76 -2.55 -14.84
C CYS A 124 -8.83 -2.98 -13.83
N PHE A 125 -10.05 -3.31 -14.28
CA PHE A 125 -11.07 -3.95 -13.46
C PHE A 125 -11.03 -5.48 -13.58
N LEU A 126 -10.93 -5.99 -14.80
CA LEU A 126 -11.03 -7.42 -15.08
C LEU A 126 -9.82 -8.19 -14.57
N VAL A 127 -8.60 -7.73 -14.86
CA VAL A 127 -7.37 -8.46 -14.51
C VAL A 127 -7.23 -8.65 -12.99
N PRO A 128 -7.40 -7.60 -12.15
CA PRO A 128 -7.24 -7.79 -10.70
C PRO A 128 -8.37 -8.59 -10.04
N ASN A 129 -9.48 -8.84 -10.77
CA ASN A 129 -10.56 -9.74 -10.34
C ASN A 129 -10.32 -11.21 -10.73
N LEU A 130 -9.32 -11.50 -11.56
CA LEU A 130 -9.01 -12.85 -12.06
C LEU A 130 -7.65 -13.34 -11.59
N ILE A 131 -6.73 -12.42 -11.32
CA ILE A 131 -5.33 -12.71 -11.06
C ILE A 131 -4.88 -11.85 -9.89
N LYS A 132 -4.28 -12.48 -8.89
CA LYS A 132 -3.50 -11.82 -7.85
C LYS A 132 -2.25 -11.20 -8.49
N MET A 133 -1.98 -9.91 -8.26
CA MET A 133 -0.86 -9.19 -8.89
C MET A 133 0.24 -8.77 -7.89
N ALA A 134 0.07 -9.13 -6.62
CA ALA A 134 0.98 -8.80 -5.52
C ALA A 134 0.95 -9.93 -4.47
N PRO A 135 1.92 -10.02 -3.55
CA PRO A 135 1.91 -11.05 -2.51
C PRO A 135 0.61 -11.09 -1.70
N TRP A 136 0.06 -9.90 -1.42
CA TRP A 136 -1.22 -9.70 -0.73
C TRP A 136 -2.32 -9.31 -1.73
N ILE A 137 -3.43 -10.05 -1.77
CA ILE A 137 -4.51 -9.82 -2.75
C ILE A 137 -5.12 -8.43 -2.66
N TRP A 138 -5.19 -7.83 -1.47
CA TRP A 138 -5.73 -6.48 -1.30
C TRP A 138 -5.00 -5.43 -2.15
N ASP A 139 -3.70 -5.63 -2.40
CA ASP A 139 -2.89 -4.69 -3.19
C ASP A 139 -3.34 -4.54 -4.65
N ASN A 140 -4.16 -5.47 -5.17
CA ASN A 140 -4.83 -5.32 -6.47
C ASN A 140 -5.66 -4.03 -6.57
N ILE A 141 -6.08 -3.44 -5.44
CA ILE A 141 -6.75 -2.14 -5.38
C ILE A 141 -5.96 -1.04 -6.12
N LYS A 142 -4.62 -1.11 -6.12
CA LYS A 142 -3.72 -0.18 -6.81
C LYS A 142 -3.97 -0.12 -8.31
N VAL A 143 -4.43 -1.23 -8.89
CA VAL A 143 -4.79 -1.33 -10.32
C VAL A 143 -6.27 -0.99 -10.52
N LEU A 144 -7.15 -1.49 -9.64
CA LEU A 144 -8.60 -1.22 -9.68
C LEU A 144 -8.91 0.28 -9.63
N PHE A 145 -8.12 1.06 -8.91
CA PHE A 145 -8.29 2.50 -8.81
C PHE A 145 -8.17 3.22 -10.16
N TYR A 146 -7.35 2.70 -11.09
CA TYR A 146 -7.24 3.26 -12.45
C TYR A 146 -8.50 3.04 -13.28
N TRP A 147 -9.16 1.89 -13.11
CA TRP A 147 -10.47 1.67 -13.72
C TRP A 147 -11.49 2.67 -13.16
N TRP A 148 -11.53 2.85 -11.83
CA TRP A 148 -12.47 3.78 -11.20
C TRP A 148 -12.23 5.21 -11.70
N LEU A 149 -10.97 5.66 -11.75
CA LEU A 149 -10.58 6.98 -12.22
C LEU A 149 -10.97 7.22 -13.68
N ALA A 150 -10.75 6.24 -14.56
CA ALA A 150 -11.15 6.33 -15.97
C ALA A 150 -12.68 6.25 -16.16
N SER A 151 -13.39 5.60 -15.24
CA SER A 151 -14.86 5.46 -15.27
C SER A 151 -15.59 6.69 -14.73
N ALA A 152 -14.99 7.43 -13.79
CA ALA A 152 -15.65 8.57 -13.15
C ALA A 152 -16.14 9.65 -14.15
N PRO A 153 -15.36 10.04 -15.19
CA PRO A 153 -15.86 10.95 -16.23
C PRO A 153 -17.07 10.41 -17.01
N ILE A 154 -17.14 9.08 -17.25
CA ILE A 154 -18.25 8.44 -17.95
C ILE A 154 -19.55 8.60 -17.14
N VAL A 155 -19.49 8.37 -15.82
CA VAL A 155 -20.61 8.58 -14.91
C VAL A 155 -20.95 10.07 -14.79
N ALA A 156 -19.95 10.95 -14.72
CA ALA A 156 -20.16 12.40 -14.68
C ALA A 156 -20.88 12.93 -15.93
N MET A 157 -20.57 12.40 -17.12
CA MET A 157 -21.31 12.72 -18.35
C MET A 157 -22.77 12.31 -18.28
N LEU A 158 -23.08 11.15 -17.69
CA LEU A 158 -24.46 10.71 -17.47
C LEU A 158 -25.21 11.65 -16.51
N LEU A 159 -24.60 11.98 -15.37
CA LEU A 159 -25.19 12.92 -14.41
C LEU A 159 -25.40 14.31 -15.04
N SER A 160 -24.43 14.79 -15.83
CA SER A 160 -24.57 16.05 -16.56
C SER A 160 -25.71 16.04 -17.58
N ARG A 161 -25.99 14.90 -18.22
CA ARG A 161 -27.13 14.77 -19.13
C ARG A 161 -28.44 14.82 -18.34
N LEU A 162 -28.54 14.05 -17.25
CA LEU A 162 -29.71 14.05 -16.38
C LEU A 162 -30.00 15.45 -15.80
N TRP A 163 -28.96 16.21 -15.44
CA TRP A 163 -29.09 17.58 -14.95
C TRP A 163 -29.77 18.55 -15.94
N ARG A 164 -29.53 18.35 -17.23
CA ARG A 164 -30.02 19.21 -18.32
C ARG A 164 -31.42 18.82 -18.80
N ASP A 165 -31.82 17.57 -18.62
CA ASP A 165 -33.06 17.01 -19.18
C ASP A 165 -34.28 17.18 -18.24
N GLY A 166 -34.57 18.42 -17.81
CA GLY A 166 -35.77 18.76 -17.04
C GLY A 166 -35.66 18.56 -15.52
N TYR A 167 -36.69 19.01 -14.79
CA TYR A 167 -36.66 19.11 -13.32
C TYR A 167 -36.48 17.77 -12.61
N LEU A 168 -37.28 16.76 -12.96
CA LEU A 168 -37.23 15.45 -12.29
C LEU A 168 -35.87 14.77 -12.44
N ARG A 169 -35.30 14.76 -13.66
CA ARG A 169 -33.98 14.17 -13.91
C ARG A 169 -32.86 14.96 -13.25
N ARG A 170 -33.01 16.28 -13.10
CA ARG A 170 -32.09 17.11 -12.33
C ARG A 170 -32.06 16.71 -10.86
N VAL A 171 -33.22 16.54 -10.24
CA VAL A 171 -33.31 16.04 -8.86
C VAL A 171 -32.67 14.65 -8.74
N THR A 172 -32.93 13.74 -9.68
CA THR A 172 -32.26 12.43 -9.72
C THR A 172 -30.74 12.56 -9.82
N ALA A 173 -30.23 13.47 -10.65
CA ALA A 173 -28.79 13.71 -10.79
C ALA A 173 -28.17 14.23 -9.48
N CYS A 174 -28.85 15.15 -8.77
CA CYS A 174 -28.42 15.62 -7.45
C CYS A 174 -28.29 14.46 -6.46
N ILE A 175 -29.35 13.65 -6.37
CA ILE A 175 -29.41 12.50 -5.45
C ILE A 175 -28.26 11.56 -5.77
N LEU A 176 -28.13 11.12 -7.03
CA LEU A 176 -27.05 10.22 -7.44
C LEU A 176 -25.67 10.81 -7.15
N PHE A 177 -25.45 12.09 -7.43
CA PHE A 177 -24.18 12.76 -7.13
C PHE A 177 -23.85 12.69 -5.64
N VAL A 178 -24.79 13.07 -4.78
CA VAL A 178 -24.61 13.01 -3.31
C VAL A 178 -24.31 11.57 -2.88
N PHE A 179 -25.09 10.58 -3.31
CA PHE A 179 -24.87 9.18 -2.93
C PHE A 179 -23.50 8.64 -3.39
N LEU A 180 -23.03 9.04 -4.58
CA LEU A 180 -21.74 8.59 -5.11
C LEU A 180 -20.54 9.26 -4.42
N THR A 181 -20.70 10.46 -3.86
CA THR A 181 -19.58 11.20 -3.24
C THR A 181 -19.61 11.23 -1.73
N LEU A 182 -20.75 10.97 -1.09
CA LEU A 182 -20.94 11.18 0.35
C LEU A 182 -20.00 10.32 1.19
N SER A 183 -19.82 9.03 0.87
CA SER A 183 -18.92 8.15 1.62
C SER A 183 -17.47 8.66 1.62
N GLY A 184 -16.93 9.01 0.44
CA GLY A 184 -15.59 9.59 0.33
C GLY A 184 -15.49 10.98 0.97
N ALA A 185 -16.55 11.79 0.89
CA ALA A 185 -16.58 13.10 1.53
C ALA A 185 -16.57 12.99 3.07
N LEU A 186 -17.28 12.01 3.65
CA LEU A 186 -17.27 11.75 5.09
C LEU A 186 -15.90 11.27 5.56
N ASP A 187 -15.24 10.41 4.79
CA ASP A 187 -13.88 9.95 5.09
C ASP A 187 -12.87 11.11 5.09
N VAL A 188 -12.87 11.92 4.02
CA VAL A 188 -12.04 13.13 3.93
C VAL A 188 -12.38 14.14 5.03
N ALA A 189 -13.66 14.32 5.36
CA ALA A 189 -14.08 15.20 6.45
C ALA A 189 -13.56 14.73 7.81
N GLY A 190 -13.57 13.42 8.08
CA GLY A 190 -13.04 12.86 9.33
C GLY A 190 -11.54 13.17 9.53
N ILE A 191 -10.77 13.08 8.44
CA ILE A 191 -9.35 13.45 8.43
C ILE A 191 -9.18 14.97 8.59
N ALA A 192 -9.88 15.77 7.79
CA ALA A 192 -9.74 17.22 7.77
C ALA A 192 -10.15 17.87 9.11
N LEU A 193 -11.22 17.36 9.72
CA LEU A 193 -11.71 17.81 11.03
C LEU A 193 -10.92 17.22 12.20
N ARG A 194 -9.94 16.35 11.94
CA ARG A 194 -9.14 15.63 12.95
C ARG A 194 -10.00 14.90 13.98
N SER A 195 -11.21 14.47 13.58
CA SER A 195 -12.10 13.71 14.45
C SER A 195 -11.55 12.32 14.72
N THR A 196 -10.76 11.78 13.79
CA THR A 196 -10.04 10.52 13.96
C THR A 196 -8.56 10.78 14.16
N LYS A 197 -8.04 10.46 15.35
CA LYS A 197 -6.60 10.52 15.66
C LYS A 197 -6.08 9.11 15.88
N TYR A 198 -5.18 8.67 15.01
CA TYR A 198 -4.44 7.42 15.20
C TYR A 198 -3.07 7.74 15.80
N GLY A 199 -2.85 7.33 17.06
CA GLY A 199 -1.54 7.46 17.70
C GLY A 199 -0.58 6.43 17.12
N VAL A 200 0.44 6.89 16.38
CA VAL A 200 1.51 6.01 15.88
C VAL A 200 2.54 5.74 16.99
N PHE A 201 2.97 6.81 17.67
CA PHE A 201 3.87 6.77 18.82
C PHE A 201 3.26 7.58 19.96
N ASP A 202 3.37 7.07 21.18
CA ASP A 202 2.99 7.81 22.38
C ASP A 202 4.12 8.78 22.80
N MET A 203 3.79 9.73 23.68
CA MET A 203 4.76 10.73 24.15
C MET A 203 5.93 10.09 24.90
N SER A 204 5.70 8.99 25.60
CA SER A 204 6.75 8.21 26.28
C SER A 204 7.69 7.57 25.25
N GLY A 205 7.16 6.98 24.19
CA GLY A 205 7.94 6.42 23.08
C GLY A 205 8.81 7.47 22.39
N LEU A 206 8.29 8.68 22.13
CA LEU A 206 9.10 9.77 21.57
C LEU A 206 10.28 10.14 22.46
N ARG A 207 10.05 10.27 23.77
CA ARG A 207 11.12 10.56 24.74
C ARG A 207 12.10 9.39 24.89
N PHE A 208 11.60 8.16 24.83
CA PHE A 208 12.43 6.96 24.83
C PHE A 208 13.34 6.90 23.60
N ALA A 209 12.84 7.25 22.42
CA ALA A 209 13.66 7.32 21.21
C ALA A 209 14.82 8.32 21.36
N GLU A 210 14.59 9.49 21.96
CA GLU A 210 15.65 10.44 22.29
C GLU A 210 16.63 9.89 23.33
N LEU A 211 16.14 9.17 24.35
CA LEU A 211 17.02 8.47 25.29
C LEU A 211 17.92 7.46 24.56
N VAL A 212 17.37 6.64 23.67
CA VAL A 212 18.14 5.69 22.85
C VAL A 212 19.18 6.43 22.03
N LYS A 213 18.85 7.61 21.48
CA LYS A 213 19.79 8.44 20.72
C LYS A 213 20.98 8.91 21.55
N VAL A 214 20.78 9.22 22.82
CA VAL A 214 21.85 9.70 23.71
C VAL A 214 22.66 8.54 24.29
N LYS A 215 22.02 7.40 24.57
CA LYS A 215 22.63 6.30 25.34
C LYS A 215 23.30 5.21 24.50
N THR A 216 23.13 5.21 23.19
CA THR A 216 23.64 4.16 22.30
C THR A 216 24.50 4.72 21.18
N THR A 217 25.41 3.90 20.63
CA THR A 217 26.20 4.30 19.45
C THR A 217 25.32 4.33 18.19
N PRO A 218 25.67 5.14 17.16
CA PRO A 218 24.83 5.30 15.96
C PRO A 218 24.54 4.00 15.18
N ARG A 219 25.36 2.96 15.32
CA ARG A 219 25.21 1.68 14.62
C ARG A 219 24.81 0.52 15.54
N ALA A 220 24.44 0.82 16.79
CA ALA A 220 24.02 -0.18 17.76
C ALA A 220 22.83 -0.99 17.21
N LEU A 221 22.91 -2.31 17.36
CA LEU A 221 21.81 -3.22 17.05
C LEU A 221 20.95 -3.40 18.29
N ILE A 222 19.68 -3.02 18.16
CA ILE A 222 18.71 -3.04 19.26
C ILE A 222 17.69 -4.16 19.01
N LEU A 223 17.56 -5.05 19.99
CA LEU A 223 16.48 -6.02 20.09
C LEU A 223 15.23 -5.31 20.63
N HIS A 224 14.12 -5.45 19.92
CA HIS A 224 12.82 -4.86 20.25
C HIS A 224 11.69 -5.74 19.68
N ALA A 225 10.44 -5.41 19.98
CA ALA A 225 9.26 -6.10 19.47
C ALA A 225 9.19 -6.03 17.93
N PRO A 226 8.82 -7.12 17.22
CA PRO A 226 8.70 -7.14 15.76
C PRO A 226 7.39 -6.46 15.30
N VAL A 227 7.23 -5.17 15.61
CA VAL A 227 6.06 -4.35 15.28
C VAL A 227 6.43 -3.19 14.33
N HIS A 228 5.42 -2.52 13.77
CA HIS A 228 5.63 -1.48 12.74
C HIS A 228 5.87 -0.08 13.32
N ASN A 229 5.55 0.12 14.59
CA ASN A 229 5.56 1.41 15.28
C ASN A 229 6.42 1.41 16.55
N GLU A 230 7.51 0.66 16.55
CA GLU A 230 8.46 0.65 17.66
C GLU A 230 9.23 1.99 17.73
N PRO A 231 9.27 2.69 18.88
CA PRO A 231 9.99 3.96 19.02
C PRO A 231 11.48 3.92 18.66
N VAL A 232 12.12 2.75 18.73
CA VAL A 232 13.51 2.55 18.27
C VAL A 232 13.71 3.05 16.83
N PHE A 233 12.71 2.96 15.95
CA PHE A 233 12.83 3.43 14.56
C PHE A 233 13.10 4.94 14.46
N LEU A 234 12.66 5.73 15.44
CA LEU A 234 12.90 7.17 15.49
C LEU A 234 14.33 7.52 15.93
N SER A 235 15.08 6.55 16.47
CA SER A 235 16.44 6.74 16.96
C SER A 235 17.51 6.62 15.86
N GLY A 236 17.19 6.05 14.71
CA GLY A 236 18.14 5.75 13.62
C GLY A 236 19.10 4.57 13.92
N ARG A 237 18.87 3.82 15.00
CA ARG A 237 19.64 2.62 15.35
C ARG A 237 19.18 1.43 14.52
N LYS A 238 20.04 0.41 14.43
CA LYS A 238 19.70 -0.79 13.69
C LYS A 238 18.68 -1.61 14.46
N SER A 239 17.67 -2.08 13.75
CA SER A 239 16.68 -3.04 14.22
C SER A 239 17.11 -4.43 13.77
N LEU A 240 17.01 -5.42 14.67
CA LEU A 240 17.18 -6.82 14.27
C LEU A 240 16.07 -7.23 13.28
N MET A 241 14.82 -6.89 13.64
CA MET A 241 13.64 -7.27 12.89
C MET A 241 12.52 -6.25 13.12
N GLY A 242 11.96 -5.73 12.02
CA GLY A 242 10.74 -4.92 12.04
C GLY A 242 9.47 -5.77 11.94
N TYR A 243 8.38 -5.17 11.48
CA TYR A 243 7.09 -5.85 11.34
C TYR A 243 7.13 -7.00 10.31
N PRO A 244 6.77 -8.25 10.70
CA PRO A 244 6.75 -9.42 9.82
C PRO A 244 5.98 -9.19 8.52
N GLY A 245 4.83 -8.50 8.58
CA GLY A 245 4.00 -8.26 7.41
C GLY A 245 4.70 -7.44 6.31
N HIS A 246 5.53 -6.46 6.69
CA HIS A 246 6.32 -5.71 5.71
C HIS A 246 7.46 -6.55 5.15
N ILE A 247 8.12 -7.35 5.99
CA ILE A 247 9.24 -8.19 5.55
C ILE A 247 8.73 -9.25 4.55
N TRP A 248 7.55 -9.82 4.82
CA TRP A 248 6.86 -10.77 3.95
C TRP A 248 6.53 -10.18 2.57
N THR A 249 5.94 -8.97 2.51
CA THR A 249 5.57 -8.35 1.22
C THR A 249 6.80 -7.99 0.37
N HIS A 250 7.98 -7.88 0.99
CA HIS A 250 9.27 -7.74 0.32
C HIS A 250 9.96 -9.06 -0.02
N GLY A 251 9.31 -10.21 0.21
CA GLY A 251 9.84 -11.54 -0.16
C GLY A 251 11.05 -12.00 0.64
N LEU A 252 11.35 -11.37 1.78
CA LEU A 252 12.48 -11.72 2.62
C LEU A 252 12.09 -12.83 3.61
N ASP A 253 12.96 -13.82 3.82
CA ASP A 253 12.75 -14.84 4.86
C ASP A 253 13.03 -14.24 6.24
N PHE A 254 12.02 -14.26 7.10
CA PHE A 254 12.07 -13.71 8.46
C PHE A 254 11.70 -14.74 9.53
N LYS A 255 11.25 -15.95 9.15
CA LYS A 255 10.64 -16.89 10.10
C LYS A 255 11.60 -17.31 11.21
N GLN A 256 12.83 -17.62 10.83
CA GLN A 256 13.87 -17.98 11.78
C GLN A 256 14.17 -16.82 12.73
N ARG A 257 14.33 -15.61 12.18
CA ARG A 257 14.63 -14.41 12.97
C ARG A 257 13.50 -14.06 13.94
N GLU A 258 12.24 -14.22 13.53
CA GLU A 258 11.09 -14.02 14.41
C GLU A 258 11.10 -15.01 15.58
N THR A 259 11.39 -16.27 15.27
CA THR A 259 11.52 -17.34 16.28
C THR A 259 12.65 -17.02 17.27
N ASP A 260 13.78 -16.54 16.77
CA ASP A 260 14.93 -16.17 17.60
C ASP A 260 14.63 -14.96 18.48
N VAL A 261 13.94 -13.94 17.97
CA VAL A 261 13.45 -12.79 18.77
C VAL A 261 12.58 -13.28 19.92
N ARG A 262 11.61 -14.16 19.64
CA ARG A 262 10.74 -14.75 20.69
C ARG A 262 11.55 -15.52 21.74
N ARG A 263 12.54 -16.31 21.31
CA ARG A 263 13.42 -17.08 22.21
C ARG A 263 14.31 -16.19 23.08
N MET A 264 14.85 -15.12 22.52
CA MET A 264 15.63 -14.12 23.24
C MET A 264 14.79 -13.44 24.33
N TYR A 265 13.55 -13.06 24.02
CA TYR A 265 12.64 -12.44 25.00
C TYR A 265 12.14 -13.41 26.08
N PHE A 266 11.97 -14.69 25.75
CA PHE A 266 11.60 -15.72 26.71
C PHE A 266 12.69 -15.99 27.76
N GLY A 267 13.96 -15.64 27.47
CA GLY A 267 15.06 -15.75 28.42
C GLY A 267 15.45 -17.19 28.76
N GLY A 268 15.27 -18.14 27.82
CA GLY A 268 15.69 -19.54 27.99
C GLY A 268 17.20 -19.75 27.90
N PRO A 269 17.70 -20.99 28.05
CA PRO A 269 19.14 -21.30 28.09
C PRO A 269 19.94 -20.79 26.88
N TYR A 270 19.32 -20.72 25.70
CA TYR A 270 19.96 -20.28 24.46
C TYR A 270 19.80 -18.79 24.17
N ALA A 271 19.15 -18.01 25.04
CA ALA A 271 18.86 -16.60 24.76
C ALA A 271 20.13 -15.75 24.63
N GLU A 272 21.10 -15.91 25.54
CA GLU A 272 22.36 -15.17 25.51
C GLU A 272 23.23 -15.56 24.32
N GLU A 273 23.25 -16.86 23.95
CA GLU A 273 23.95 -17.35 22.76
C GLU A 273 23.37 -16.72 21.48
N LEU A 274 22.04 -16.68 21.34
CA LEU A 274 21.37 -16.01 20.23
C LEU A 274 21.69 -14.51 20.20
N MET A 275 21.65 -13.82 21.35
CA MET A 275 22.01 -12.41 21.43
C MET A 275 23.46 -12.17 20.99
N ALA A 276 24.38 -13.05 21.37
CA ALA A 276 25.78 -12.99 20.94
C ALA A 276 25.95 -13.28 19.44
N GLN A 277 25.24 -14.29 18.91
CA GLN A 277 25.25 -14.65 17.49
C GLN A 277 24.80 -13.48 16.60
N TYR A 278 23.70 -12.82 16.97
CA TYR A 278 23.20 -11.64 16.27
C TYR A 278 23.99 -10.36 16.58
N LYS A 279 24.87 -10.38 17.59
CA LYS A 279 25.64 -9.22 18.08
C LYS A 279 24.72 -8.09 18.56
N ILE A 280 23.72 -8.44 19.37
CA ILE A 280 22.80 -7.49 20.00
C ILE A 280 23.57 -6.61 20.99
N ASP A 281 23.49 -5.30 20.81
CA ASP A 281 24.13 -4.34 21.70
C ASP A 281 23.20 -3.95 22.86
N TYR A 282 21.91 -3.78 22.57
CA TYR A 282 20.88 -3.39 23.55
C TYR A 282 19.56 -4.13 23.33
N ALA A 283 18.75 -4.23 24.37
CA ALA A 283 17.39 -4.76 24.30
C ALA A 283 16.38 -3.78 24.93
N VAL A 284 15.20 -3.69 24.32
CA VAL A 284 14.08 -2.91 24.83
C VAL A 284 13.11 -3.81 25.56
N ILE A 285 12.62 -3.37 26.71
CA ILE A 285 11.42 -3.92 27.36
C ILE A 285 10.44 -2.78 27.56
N GLY A 286 9.39 -2.77 26.76
CA GLY A 286 8.34 -1.78 26.81
C GLY A 286 6.94 -2.39 26.70
N PRO A 287 5.92 -1.52 26.63
CA PRO A 287 4.54 -1.94 26.44
C PRO A 287 4.33 -2.77 25.16
N LEU A 288 5.08 -2.48 24.09
CA LEU A 288 4.96 -3.15 22.81
C LEU A 288 5.49 -4.59 22.87
N GLU A 289 6.66 -4.81 23.49
CA GLU A 289 7.20 -6.15 23.72
C GLU A 289 6.25 -6.98 24.58
N LYS A 290 5.75 -6.41 25.68
CA LYS A 290 4.85 -7.12 26.61
C LYS A 290 3.50 -7.48 25.98
N ASN A 291 3.06 -6.75 24.95
CA ASN A 291 1.80 -7.00 24.27
C ASN A 291 1.90 -8.16 23.27
N VAL A 292 3.02 -8.27 22.54
CA VAL A 292 3.14 -9.23 21.41
C VAL A 292 4.06 -10.41 21.69
N LEU A 293 4.80 -10.40 22.82
CA LEU A 293 5.76 -11.42 23.21
C LEU A 293 5.57 -11.85 24.67
N THR A 294 6.07 -13.03 25.00
CA THR A 294 6.29 -13.46 26.39
C THR A 294 7.66 -12.95 26.83
N VAL A 295 7.69 -11.90 27.66
CA VAL A 295 8.92 -11.26 28.13
C VAL A 295 9.30 -11.78 29.51
N ASN A 296 10.52 -12.31 29.64
CA ASN A 296 11.09 -12.71 30.93
C ASN A 296 11.88 -11.54 31.55
N GLU A 297 11.21 -10.72 32.36
CA GLU A 297 11.83 -9.53 32.98
C GLU A 297 12.97 -9.89 33.95
N GLU A 298 12.88 -11.06 34.62
CA GLU A 298 13.95 -11.55 35.50
C GLU A 298 15.22 -11.91 34.72
N PHE A 299 15.09 -12.45 33.51
CA PHE A 299 16.23 -12.68 32.63
C PHE A 299 16.94 -11.35 32.31
N PHE A 300 16.19 -10.33 31.94
CA PHE A 300 16.78 -9.05 31.53
C PHE A 300 17.30 -8.18 32.68
N SER A 301 16.78 -8.36 33.91
CA SER A 301 17.25 -7.62 35.09
C SER A 301 18.73 -7.88 35.44
N ARG A 302 19.32 -8.95 34.89
CA ARG A 302 20.74 -9.28 34.98
C ARG A 302 21.64 -8.34 34.16
N PHE A 303 21.08 -7.63 33.19
CA PHE A 303 21.80 -6.69 32.33
C PHE A 303 21.71 -5.26 32.88
N GLU A 304 22.67 -4.41 32.52
CA GLU A 304 22.70 -3.02 32.96
C GLU A 304 21.54 -2.24 32.31
N LYS A 305 20.61 -1.72 33.13
CA LYS A 305 19.57 -0.80 32.67
C LYS A 305 20.17 0.59 32.47
N VAL A 306 20.32 1.01 31.22
CA VAL A 306 20.96 2.28 30.82
C VAL A 306 19.95 3.42 30.59
N GLY A 307 18.65 3.10 30.60
CA GLY A 307 17.58 4.09 30.53
C GLY A 307 16.20 3.52 30.78
N ASP A 308 15.29 4.40 31.22
CA ASP A 308 13.91 4.08 31.55
C ASP A 308 13.05 5.34 31.35
N VAL A 309 12.06 5.27 30.47
CA VAL A 309 11.12 6.37 30.23
C VAL A 309 9.73 5.83 29.98
N GLY A 310 8.80 6.16 30.88
CA GLY A 310 7.36 5.92 30.65
C GLY A 310 7.00 4.46 30.36
N GLY A 311 7.70 3.51 30.98
CA GLY A 311 7.50 2.08 30.80
C GLY A 311 8.37 1.43 29.73
N TYR A 312 9.15 2.21 28.97
CA TYR A 312 10.16 1.69 28.04
C TYR A 312 11.52 1.65 28.71
N GLN A 313 12.10 0.46 28.81
CA GLN A 313 13.38 0.22 29.46
C GLN A 313 14.42 -0.22 28.45
N LEU A 314 15.62 0.33 28.53
CA LEU A 314 16.75 0.00 27.67
C LEU A 314 17.82 -0.72 28.48
N TYR A 315 18.11 -1.96 28.12
CA TYR A 315 19.14 -2.81 28.72
C TYR A 315 20.34 -2.92 27.79
N LYS A 316 21.55 -2.80 28.34
CA LYS A 316 22.80 -3.02 27.62
C LYS A 316 23.18 -4.50 27.69
N ILE A 317 23.18 -5.17 26.54
CA ILE A 317 23.42 -6.62 26.44
C ILE A 317 24.90 -6.90 26.28
N LYS A 318 25.54 -6.20 25.34
CA LYS A 318 26.96 -6.41 25.05
C LYS A 318 27.83 -5.78 26.13
N ARG A 319 28.66 -6.64 26.74
CA ARG A 319 29.80 -6.22 27.56
C ARG A 319 30.95 -5.80 26.65
#